data_AF-A0AA92H0L5-F1
#
_entry.id   AF-A0AA92H0L5-F1
#
_cell.length_a   1.000
_cell.length_b   1.000
_cell.length_c   1.000
_cell.angle_alpha   90.00
_cell.angle_beta   90.00
_cell.angle_gamma   90.00
#
_symmetry.space_group_name_H-M   'P 1'
#
loop_
_entity.id
_entity.type
_entity.pdbx_description
1 polymer ?
#
loop_
_entity_poly.entity_id
_entity_poly.type
_entity_poly.pdbx_seq_one_letter_code
_entity_poly.pdbx_strand_id
1 'polypeptide(L)'
;MKRCGVGLGLALLGLLVVTAARADCDDRVDVPGQLHVCKAWPAQPGMSISARATPMPGPEDADTRSYSLDVALVDGDSGWAAASNYKDSALFCDAVAVQDMQIDTARYRLNRAEQAFGLRVLYSHDSSAAPYEKSVLTLYRREDKELLPLLEGLVVAESSGEFGWEGQCSGHSRTMRRTLQMGPGQRHGYADLIVRTREIKTEHFKVGDGCDSRDLPARNSTLTLHYDGVRYPIPDALKGS
;
A
#
# COMPACT_ATOMS: atom_id res chain seq x y z
N MET A 1 31.01 -48.69 56.06
CA MET A 1 31.69 -47.46 55.58
C MET A 1 31.29 -47.21 54.13
N LYS A 2 31.03 -45.94 53.76
CA LYS A 2 30.55 -45.36 52.45
C LYS A 2 29.00 -45.24 52.35
N ARG A 3 28.41 -44.06 52.60
CA ARG A 3 28.11 -42.88 51.70
C ARG A 3 26.94 -43.16 50.75
N CYS A 4 25.77 -42.52 50.92
CA CYS A 4 25.30 -41.21 50.42
C CYS A 4 24.44 -41.35 49.14
N GLY A 5 23.28 -40.70 49.09
CA GLY A 5 22.54 -40.48 47.82
C GLY A 5 21.07 -40.09 47.96
N VAL A 6 20.81 -38.84 48.36
CA VAL A 6 19.57 -38.12 48.01
C VAL A 6 19.78 -37.52 46.61
N GLY A 7 18.77 -37.54 45.75
CA GLY A 7 18.78 -36.84 44.45
C GLY A 7 17.43 -37.00 43.76
N LEU A 8 16.45 -36.16 44.12
CA LEU A 8 15.96 -35.03 43.32
C LEU A 8 15.38 -35.45 41.95
N GLY A 9 14.07 -35.70 41.92
CA GLY A 9 13.32 -35.82 40.68
C GLY A 9 13.21 -34.46 40.00
N LEU A 10 13.80 -34.32 38.81
CA LEU A 10 13.50 -33.21 37.90
C LEU A 10 12.14 -33.47 37.26
N ALA A 11 11.11 -32.77 37.71
CA ALA A 11 9.90 -32.59 36.92
C ALA A 11 10.18 -31.49 35.88
N LEU A 12 10.40 -31.88 34.62
CA LEU A 12 10.40 -30.94 33.50
C LEU A 12 8.98 -30.39 33.32
N LEU A 13 8.73 -29.17 33.81
CA LEU A 13 7.59 -28.38 33.39
C LEU A 13 7.80 -28.01 31.91
N GLY A 14 7.14 -28.72 31.00
CA GLY A 14 7.06 -28.30 29.61
C GLY A 14 6.31 -26.97 29.54
N LEU A 15 7.00 -25.91 29.12
CA LEU A 15 6.35 -24.68 28.70
C LEU A 15 5.51 -25.00 27.46
N LEU A 16 4.20 -25.12 27.66
CA LEU A 16 3.23 -25.01 26.59
C LEU A 16 3.36 -23.60 26.01
N VAL A 17 4.06 -23.49 24.88
CA VAL A 17 3.97 -22.31 24.04
C VAL A 17 2.55 -22.34 23.46
N VAL A 18 1.62 -21.65 24.14
CA VAL A 18 0.29 -21.41 23.58
C VAL A 18 0.51 -20.46 22.42
N THR A 19 0.62 -21.00 21.21
CA THR A 19 0.41 -20.22 20.00
C THR A 19 -1.05 -19.81 20.01
N ALA A 20 -1.34 -18.61 20.53
CA ALA A 20 -2.63 -17.99 20.27
C ALA A 20 -2.81 -17.99 18.75
N ALA A 21 -3.78 -18.77 18.27
CA ALA A 21 -4.24 -18.67 16.91
C ALA A 21 -4.71 -17.22 16.76
N ARG A 22 -3.87 -16.38 16.15
CA ARG A 22 -4.31 -15.05 15.72
C ARG A 22 -5.51 -15.33 14.82
N ALA A 23 -6.64 -14.68 15.09
CA ALA A 23 -7.72 -14.61 14.14
C ALA A 23 -7.08 -14.11 12.84
N ASP A 24 -6.86 -15.04 11.90
CA ASP A 24 -6.30 -14.70 10.61
C ASP A 24 -7.33 -13.79 9.96
N CYS A 25 -6.84 -12.67 9.45
CA CYS A 25 -7.62 -11.74 8.66
C CYS A 25 -8.44 -12.51 7.61
N ASP A 26 -9.76 -12.52 7.74
CA ASP A 26 -10.64 -13.18 6.77
C ASP A 26 -10.83 -12.25 5.58
N ASP A 27 -10.10 -12.49 4.49
CA ASP A 27 -10.17 -11.71 3.24
C ASP A 27 -11.44 -12.04 2.41
N ARG A 28 -12.51 -12.51 3.07
CA ARG A 28 -13.76 -12.84 2.39
C ARG A 28 -14.42 -11.60 1.84
N VAL A 29 -14.78 -11.71 0.56
CA VAL A 29 -15.56 -10.72 -0.17
C VAL A 29 -16.96 -11.28 -0.38
N ASP A 30 -17.95 -10.67 0.27
CA ASP A 30 -19.36 -11.10 0.20
C ASP A 30 -20.16 -10.30 -0.84
N VAL A 31 -19.57 -9.27 -1.44
CA VAL A 31 -20.22 -8.34 -2.38
C VAL A 31 -19.51 -8.39 -3.75
N PRO A 32 -20.21 -8.64 -4.87
CA PRO A 32 -19.60 -8.62 -6.19
C PRO A 32 -18.87 -7.30 -6.49
N GLY A 33 -17.64 -7.39 -6.98
CA GLY A 33 -16.82 -6.23 -7.34
C GLY A 33 -16.19 -5.49 -6.15
N GLN A 34 -16.48 -5.89 -4.91
CA GLN A 34 -15.77 -5.37 -3.73
C GLN A 34 -14.34 -5.90 -3.68
N LEU A 35 -13.45 -5.06 -3.18
CA LEU A 35 -12.08 -5.43 -2.84
C LEU A 35 -11.92 -5.37 -1.34
N HIS A 36 -11.23 -6.35 -0.77
CA HIS A 36 -10.92 -6.40 0.65
C HIS A 36 -9.51 -6.94 0.83
N VAL A 37 -8.76 -6.29 1.71
CA VAL A 37 -7.45 -6.77 2.15
C VAL A 37 -7.32 -6.56 3.65
N CYS A 38 -6.71 -7.53 4.32
CA CYS A 38 -6.39 -7.41 5.73
C CYS A 38 -4.99 -7.95 6.02
N LYS A 39 -4.32 -7.34 7.02
CA LYS A 39 -2.94 -7.68 7.37
C LYS A 39 -2.65 -7.31 8.82
N ALA A 40 -2.02 -8.23 9.56
CA ALA A 40 -1.54 -7.96 10.91
C ALA A 40 -0.61 -6.73 10.95
N TRP A 41 -0.78 -5.87 11.96
CA TRP A 41 0.00 -4.64 12.07
C TRP A 41 1.24 -4.84 12.96
N PRO A 42 2.47 -4.80 12.41
CA PRO A 42 3.66 -5.09 13.20
C PRO A 42 3.97 -4.07 14.31
N ALA A 43 3.40 -2.86 14.22
CA ALA A 43 3.62 -1.82 15.22
C ALA A 43 2.82 -2.05 16.52
N GLN A 44 1.72 -2.81 16.46
CA GLN A 44 0.87 -3.10 17.60
C GLN A 44 0.41 -4.56 17.55
N PRO A 45 1.13 -5.49 18.21
CA PRO A 45 0.77 -6.89 18.24
C PRO A 45 -0.67 -7.10 18.73
N GLY A 46 -1.43 -7.94 18.04
CA GLY A 46 -2.85 -8.18 18.35
C GLY A 46 -3.79 -7.27 17.56
N MET A 47 -3.28 -6.28 16.82
CA MET A 47 -4.08 -5.48 15.90
C MET A 47 -3.82 -5.89 14.45
N SER A 48 -4.85 -5.75 13.62
CA SER A 48 -4.78 -5.90 12.16
C SER A 48 -5.30 -4.65 11.47
N ILE A 49 -4.76 -4.37 10.29
CA ILE A 49 -5.30 -3.36 9.38
C ILE A 49 -6.26 -4.07 8.44
N SER A 50 -7.44 -3.51 8.22
CA SER A 50 -8.43 -3.96 7.25
C SER A 50 -8.76 -2.79 6.32
N ALA A 51 -8.88 -3.04 5.03
CA ALA A 51 -9.32 -2.06 4.06
C ALA A 51 -10.31 -2.69 3.08
N ARG A 52 -11.47 -2.05 2.90
CA ARG A 52 -12.57 -2.52 2.06
C ARG A 52 -13.03 -1.42 1.12
N ALA A 53 -12.96 -1.68 -0.17
CA ALA A 53 -13.49 -0.81 -1.21
C ALA A 53 -14.79 -1.41 -1.76
N THR A 54 -15.91 -0.72 -1.57
CA THR A 54 -17.23 -1.21 -2.00
C THR A 54 -17.70 -0.42 -3.23
N PRO A 55 -18.07 -1.08 -4.34
CA PRO A 55 -18.62 -0.41 -5.50
C PRO A 55 -19.86 0.40 -5.11
N MET A 56 -19.92 1.64 -5.55
CA MET A 56 -21.07 2.50 -5.39
C MET A 56 -22.02 2.34 -6.58
N PRO A 57 -23.35 2.45 -6.37
CA PRO A 57 -24.31 2.49 -7.46
C PRO A 57 -23.98 3.62 -8.44
N GLY A 58 -23.95 3.31 -9.73
CA GLY A 58 -23.80 4.25 -10.83
C GLY A 58 -24.59 3.75 -12.05
N PRO A 59 -24.66 4.52 -13.14
CA PRO A 59 -25.30 4.05 -14.38
C PRO A 59 -24.62 2.75 -14.85
N GLU A 60 -25.41 1.73 -15.25
CA GLU A 60 -24.87 0.43 -15.70
C GLU A 60 -23.91 0.55 -16.90
N ASP A 61 -24.10 1.58 -17.74
CA ASP A 61 -23.32 1.84 -18.94
C ASP A 61 -22.18 2.87 -18.73
N ALA A 62 -21.91 3.26 -17.49
CA ALA A 62 -20.81 4.18 -17.22
C ALA A 62 -19.49 3.41 -17.12
N ASP A 63 -18.54 3.75 -17.99
CA ASP A 63 -17.12 3.38 -17.85
C ASP A 63 -16.50 3.90 -16.54
N THR A 64 -17.25 4.75 -15.81
CA THR A 64 -16.89 5.35 -14.54
C THR A 64 -17.50 4.59 -13.37
N ARG A 65 -16.66 3.91 -12.58
CA ARG A 65 -17.05 3.27 -11.32
C ARG A 65 -16.41 3.98 -10.12
N SER A 66 -17.22 4.28 -9.11
CA SER A 66 -16.76 4.86 -7.85
C SER A 66 -16.85 3.84 -6.73
N TYR A 67 -15.95 3.93 -5.76
CA TYR A 67 -15.95 3.08 -4.58
C TYR A 67 -15.97 3.91 -3.32
N SER A 68 -16.79 3.51 -2.34
CA SER A 68 -16.56 3.93 -0.96
C SER A 68 -15.40 3.11 -0.38
N LEU A 69 -14.68 3.70 0.56
CA LEU A 69 -13.52 3.08 1.20
C LEU A 69 -13.68 3.11 2.72
N ASP A 70 -13.65 1.93 3.33
CA ASP A 70 -13.53 1.75 4.77
C ASP A 70 -12.12 1.23 5.08
N VAL A 71 -11.41 1.92 5.97
CA VAL A 71 -10.12 1.48 6.52
C VAL A 71 -10.27 1.39 8.03
N ALA A 72 -9.85 0.27 8.62
CA ALA A 72 -9.97 0.05 10.06
C ALA A 72 -8.71 -0.58 10.65
N LEU A 73 -8.42 -0.20 11.90
CA LEU A 73 -7.60 -1.01 12.80
C LEU A 73 -8.55 -1.88 13.62
N VAL A 74 -8.41 -3.19 13.47
CA VAL A 74 -9.25 -4.20 14.09
C VAL A 74 -8.49 -4.87 15.22
N ASP A 75 -9.14 -4.97 16.37
CA ASP A 75 -8.64 -5.72 17.51
C ASP A 75 -8.81 -7.23 17.25
N GLY A 76 -7.71 -7.97 17.30
CA GLY A 76 -7.67 -9.38 16.90
C GLY A 76 -8.34 -10.35 17.86
N ASP A 77 -8.57 -9.94 19.12
CA ASP A 77 -9.27 -10.77 20.10
C ASP A 77 -10.79 -10.62 19.96
N SER A 78 -11.25 -9.38 19.81
CA SER A 78 -12.68 -9.05 19.81
C SER A 78 -13.30 -8.94 18.41
N GLY A 79 -12.48 -8.74 17.36
CA GLY A 79 -12.91 -8.50 15.99
C GLY A 79 -13.51 -7.11 15.73
N TRP A 80 -13.54 -6.24 16.74
CA TRP A 80 -14.10 -4.89 16.61
C TRP A 80 -13.08 -3.88 16.10
N ALA A 81 -13.56 -2.88 15.36
CA ALA A 81 -12.73 -1.75 14.96
C ALA A 81 -12.34 -0.91 16.19
N ALA A 82 -11.04 -0.86 16.48
CA ALA A 82 -10.45 0.01 17.49
C ALA A 82 -10.30 1.45 16.98
N ALA A 83 -10.14 1.62 15.67
CA ALA A 83 -10.22 2.91 14.97
C ALA A 83 -10.62 2.70 13.50
N SER A 84 -11.29 3.67 12.88
CA SER A 84 -11.65 3.59 11.46
C SER A 84 -11.61 4.94 10.73
N ASN A 85 -11.58 4.86 9.41
CA ASN A 85 -11.82 5.95 8.48
C ASN A 85 -12.78 5.45 7.39
N TYR A 86 -13.87 6.15 7.20
CA TYR A 86 -14.78 5.93 6.08
C TYR A 86 -14.76 7.15 5.17
N LYS A 87 -14.62 6.92 3.87
CA LYS A 87 -14.80 7.95 2.85
C LYS A 87 -15.77 7.45 1.79
N ASP A 88 -16.81 8.25 1.57
CA ASP A 88 -17.70 8.06 0.44
C ASP A 88 -17.03 8.53 -0.85
N SER A 89 -17.28 7.83 -1.97
CA SER A 89 -16.68 8.13 -3.27
C SER A 89 -15.16 8.39 -3.23
N ALA A 90 -14.45 7.54 -2.48
CA ALA A 90 -13.03 7.71 -2.19
C ALA A 90 -12.13 7.34 -3.37
N LEU A 91 -12.52 6.30 -4.12
CA LEU A 91 -11.78 5.83 -5.29
C LEU A 91 -12.63 6.08 -6.53
N PHE A 92 -12.15 6.97 -7.39
CA PHE A 92 -12.82 7.35 -8.63
C PHE A 92 -12.07 6.75 -9.82
N CYS A 93 -12.77 5.96 -10.64
CA CYS A 93 -12.23 5.39 -11.87
C CYS A 93 -12.74 6.22 -13.07
N ASP A 94 -11.98 7.20 -13.54
CA ASP A 94 -12.20 7.77 -14.88
C ASP A 94 -11.13 7.19 -15.81
N ALA A 95 -11.56 6.38 -16.77
CA ALA A 95 -10.75 5.61 -17.73
C ALA A 95 -9.77 4.57 -17.14
N VAL A 96 -9.43 4.60 -15.84
CA VAL A 96 -8.49 3.67 -15.19
C VAL A 96 -9.18 2.99 -14.01
N ALA A 97 -9.43 1.68 -14.12
CA ALA A 97 -10.18 0.91 -13.14
C ALA A 97 -9.34 0.58 -11.89
N VAL A 98 -9.95 0.60 -10.71
CA VAL A 98 -9.35 0.01 -9.50
C VAL A 98 -9.26 -1.50 -9.69
N GLN A 99 -8.04 -2.03 -9.62
CA GLN A 99 -7.76 -3.47 -9.81
C GLN A 99 -7.49 -4.19 -8.50
N ASP A 100 -6.75 -3.56 -7.58
CA ASP A 100 -6.26 -4.22 -6.38
C ASP A 100 -5.99 -3.22 -5.25
N MET A 101 -5.87 -3.73 -4.03
CA MET A 101 -5.45 -2.99 -2.85
C MET A 101 -4.35 -3.74 -2.10
N GLN A 102 -3.47 -3.02 -1.43
CA GLN A 102 -2.43 -3.63 -0.61
C GLN A 102 -2.14 -2.83 0.65
N ILE A 103 -2.03 -3.52 1.79
CA ILE A 103 -1.62 -2.91 3.04
C ILE A 103 -0.08 -2.82 3.11
N ASP A 104 0.42 -1.59 3.22
CA ASP A 104 1.82 -1.26 3.37
C ASP A 104 2.18 -1.06 4.84
N THR A 105 2.94 -2.02 5.38
CA THR A 105 3.41 -2.02 6.77
C THR A 105 4.88 -1.66 6.89
N ALA A 106 5.45 -0.92 5.93
CA ALA A 106 6.79 -0.39 6.06
C ALA A 106 6.92 0.46 7.35
N ARG A 107 8.15 0.65 7.82
CA ARG A 107 8.43 1.29 9.11
C ARG A 107 8.27 2.82 9.05
N TYR A 108 7.04 3.29 8.84
CA TYR A 108 6.66 4.71 8.85
C TYR A 108 6.59 5.27 10.27
N ARG A 109 7.71 5.23 10.99
CA ARG A 109 7.80 5.72 12.36
C ARG A 109 7.86 7.24 12.37
N LEU A 110 6.71 7.88 12.60
CA LEU A 110 6.52 9.33 12.59
C LEU A 110 7.29 10.00 13.72
N ASN A 111 7.26 9.42 14.91
CA ASN A 111 8.03 9.84 16.08
C ASN A 111 8.30 8.64 17.01
N ARG A 112 8.67 8.87 18.28
CA ARG A 112 8.97 7.77 19.21
C ARG A 112 7.75 6.94 19.61
N ALA A 113 6.56 7.53 19.59
CA ALA A 113 5.31 6.92 20.05
C ALA A 113 4.41 6.47 18.90
N GLU A 114 4.49 7.12 17.74
CA GLU A 114 3.56 6.92 16.63
C GLU A 114 4.23 6.31 15.41
N GLN A 115 3.56 5.30 14.85
CA GLN A 115 3.88 4.68 13.58
C GLN A 115 2.64 4.72 12.70
N ALA A 116 2.82 5.12 11.45
CA ALA A 116 1.78 5.04 10.43
C ALA A 116 1.78 3.67 9.74
N PHE A 117 0.71 3.40 9.00
CA PHE A 117 0.67 2.35 7.98
C PHE A 117 0.12 2.95 6.69
N GLY A 118 0.30 2.24 5.58
CA GLY A 118 -0.18 2.66 4.27
C GLY A 118 -1.24 1.75 3.70
N LEU A 119 -2.10 2.32 2.86
CA LEU A 119 -2.92 1.61 1.89
C LEU A 119 -2.45 2.01 0.49
N ARG A 120 -2.15 1.01 -0.33
CA ARG A 120 -1.85 1.19 -1.76
C ARG A 120 -3.06 0.74 -2.55
N VAL A 121 -3.48 1.57 -3.50
CA VAL A 121 -4.56 1.22 -4.44
C VAL A 121 -3.96 1.17 -5.84
N LEU A 122 -4.18 0.04 -6.53
CA LEU A 122 -3.74 -0.18 -7.89
C LEU A 122 -4.86 0.20 -8.86
N TYR A 123 -4.52 1.00 -9.85
CA TYR A 123 -5.38 1.36 -10.95
C TYR A 123 -4.74 0.86 -12.26
N SER A 124 -5.52 0.22 -13.14
CA SER A 124 -5.05 -0.13 -14.49
C SER A 124 -6.05 0.24 -15.58
N HIS A 125 -5.52 0.46 -16.78
CA HIS A 125 -6.26 0.58 -18.02
C HIS A 125 -5.64 -0.37 -19.04
N ASP A 126 -6.44 -1.35 -19.47
CA ASP A 126 -5.99 -2.43 -20.35
C ASP A 126 -6.21 -2.02 -21.82
N SER A 127 -5.23 -1.32 -22.38
CA SER A 127 -5.18 -0.99 -23.81
C SER A 127 -3.92 -1.58 -24.43
N SER A 128 -4.06 -2.24 -25.58
CA SER A 128 -2.91 -2.77 -26.32
C SER A 128 -2.07 -1.66 -26.96
N ALA A 129 -2.69 -0.54 -27.31
CA ALA A 129 -2.02 0.61 -27.90
C ALA A 129 -1.44 1.55 -26.83
N ALA A 130 -2.13 1.68 -25.70
CA ALA A 130 -1.76 2.64 -24.64
C ALA A 130 -1.99 2.08 -23.23
N PRO A 131 -1.29 1.01 -22.82
CA PRO A 131 -1.47 0.43 -21.50
C PRO A 131 -1.03 1.42 -20.43
N TYR A 132 -1.77 1.47 -19.32
CA TYR A 132 -1.47 2.36 -18.20
C TYR A 132 -1.78 1.69 -16.87
N GLU A 133 -0.89 1.88 -15.89
CA GLU A 133 -1.05 1.42 -14.52
C GLU A 133 -0.48 2.46 -13.55
N LYS A 134 -1.15 2.68 -12.42
CA LYS A 134 -0.58 3.44 -11.30
C LYS A 134 -0.94 2.82 -9.95
N SER A 135 -0.01 2.91 -9.00
CA SER A 135 -0.25 2.59 -7.59
C SER A 135 -0.19 3.86 -6.76
N VAL A 136 -1.27 4.16 -6.04
CA VAL A 136 -1.42 5.35 -5.20
C VAL A 136 -1.33 4.96 -3.73
N LEU A 137 -0.48 5.62 -2.96
CA LEU A 137 -0.31 5.42 -1.52
C LEU A 137 -1.05 6.50 -0.72
N THR A 138 -1.79 6.04 0.29
CA THR A 138 -2.27 6.86 1.40
C THR A 138 -1.67 6.35 2.70
N LEU A 139 -1.12 7.23 3.53
CA LEU A 139 -0.65 6.89 4.88
C LEU A 139 -1.69 7.30 5.92
N TYR A 140 -1.93 6.44 6.91
CA TYR A 140 -2.85 6.68 8.01
C TYR A 140 -2.10 6.66 9.35
N ARG A 141 -2.53 7.54 10.26
CA ARG A 141 -2.24 7.44 11.69
C ARG A 141 -3.52 7.21 12.47
N ARG A 142 -3.38 6.61 13.64
CA ARG A 142 -4.46 6.52 14.62
C ARG A 142 -4.47 7.76 15.50
N GLU A 143 -5.64 8.35 15.68
CA GLU A 143 -5.93 9.34 16.70
C GLU A 143 -7.20 8.88 17.44
N ASP A 144 -7.03 8.37 18.66
CA ASP A 144 -8.07 7.72 19.46
C ASP A 144 -8.83 6.60 18.71
N LYS A 145 -10.05 6.89 18.26
CA LYS A 145 -10.94 5.98 17.52
C LYS A 145 -11.02 6.30 16.03
N GLU A 146 -10.25 7.27 15.57
CA GLU A 146 -10.21 7.67 14.17
C GLU A 146 -8.89 7.28 13.52
N LEU A 147 -8.95 6.98 12.23
CA LEU A 147 -7.80 6.91 11.36
C LEU A 147 -7.75 8.18 10.52
N LEU A 148 -6.67 8.92 10.62
CA LEU A 148 -6.47 10.19 9.92
C LEU A 148 -5.46 10.03 8.79
N PRO A 149 -5.81 10.41 7.54
CA PRO A 149 -4.87 10.44 6.43
C PRO A 149 -3.77 11.48 6.69
N LEU A 150 -2.52 11.05 6.70
CA LEU A 150 -1.35 11.91 6.79
C LEU A 150 -0.78 12.30 5.44
N LEU A 151 -0.99 11.48 4.43
CA LEU A 151 -0.48 11.66 3.08
C LEU A 151 -1.46 10.93 2.19
N GLU A 152 -1.98 11.60 1.16
CA GLU A 152 -3.06 11.04 0.32
C GLU A 152 -2.86 11.43 -1.14
N GLY A 153 -2.85 10.45 -2.03
CA GLY A 153 -2.68 10.68 -3.47
C GLY A 153 -1.23 10.65 -3.97
N LEU A 154 -0.29 10.07 -3.20
CA LEU A 154 1.08 9.90 -3.69
C LEU A 154 1.16 8.73 -4.65
N VAL A 155 1.46 8.97 -5.92
CA VAL A 155 1.73 7.88 -6.86
C VAL A 155 3.09 7.26 -6.54
N VAL A 156 3.12 6.00 -6.13
CA VAL A 156 4.35 5.29 -5.74
C VAL A 156 4.87 4.36 -6.82
N ALA A 157 4.03 4.00 -7.78
CA ALA A 157 4.43 3.34 -9.01
C ALA A 157 3.55 3.82 -10.16
N GLU A 158 4.11 3.93 -11.35
CA GLU A 158 3.39 4.22 -12.58
C GLU A 158 4.08 3.46 -13.72
N SER A 159 3.28 2.88 -14.61
CA SER A 159 3.74 2.27 -15.86
C SER A 159 2.84 2.75 -16.97
N SER A 160 3.42 3.19 -18.08
CA SER A 160 2.67 3.59 -19.27
C SER A 160 3.39 3.14 -20.53
N GLY A 161 2.63 2.93 -21.61
CA GLY A 161 3.17 2.60 -22.92
C GLY A 161 2.40 3.28 -24.05
N GLU A 162 3.06 3.46 -25.18
CA GLU A 162 2.47 3.88 -26.45
C GLU A 162 3.04 2.97 -27.55
N PHE A 163 2.16 2.20 -28.19
CA PHE A 163 2.50 1.20 -29.20
C PHE A 163 1.69 1.43 -30.47
N GLY A 164 2.31 1.17 -31.62
CA GLY A 164 1.64 1.26 -32.92
C GLY A 164 0.48 0.27 -33.06
N TRP A 165 -0.63 0.75 -33.61
CA TRP A 165 -1.88 0.00 -33.84
C TRP A 165 -1.73 -1.23 -34.74
N GLU A 166 -0.70 -1.29 -35.59
CA GLU A 166 -0.42 -2.43 -36.47
C GLU A 166 0.42 -3.56 -35.81
N GLY A 167 0.61 -3.54 -34.49
CA GLY A 167 1.21 -4.67 -33.77
C GLY A 167 2.72 -4.87 -34.02
N GLN A 168 3.42 -3.82 -34.42
CA GLN A 168 4.81 -3.94 -34.89
C GLN A 168 5.87 -3.74 -33.80
N CYS A 169 5.65 -4.21 -32.56
CA CYS A 169 6.59 -4.12 -31.42
C CYS A 169 7.12 -2.70 -31.07
N SER A 170 6.83 -1.70 -31.88
CA SER A 170 7.56 -0.44 -31.93
C SER A 170 6.78 0.57 -31.14
N GLY A 171 7.48 1.24 -30.23
CA GLY A 171 6.84 2.11 -29.28
C GLY A 171 7.76 2.48 -28.14
N HIS A 172 7.18 3.14 -27.15
CA HIS A 172 7.88 3.57 -25.96
C HIS A 172 7.08 3.18 -24.74
N SER A 173 7.77 2.82 -23.67
CA SER A 173 7.16 2.71 -22.36
C SER A 173 7.95 3.49 -21.32
N ARG A 174 7.31 3.76 -20.20
CA ARG A 174 7.89 4.44 -19.05
C ARG A 174 7.46 3.70 -17.80
N THR A 175 8.42 3.43 -16.93
CA THR A 175 8.16 2.89 -15.59
C THR A 175 8.76 3.83 -14.56
N MET A 176 7.95 4.22 -13.58
CA MET A 176 8.34 5.06 -12.46
C MET A 176 8.07 4.30 -11.16
N ARG A 177 9.04 4.31 -10.24
CA ARG A 177 8.89 3.77 -8.89
C ARG A 177 9.39 4.77 -7.86
N ARG A 178 8.67 4.88 -6.74
CA ARG A 178 9.07 5.67 -5.58
C ARG A 178 9.28 4.79 -4.37
N THR A 179 10.34 5.08 -3.63
CA THR A 179 10.53 4.55 -2.28
C THR A 179 10.36 5.67 -1.27
N LEU A 180 9.73 5.33 -0.14
CA LEU A 180 9.52 6.24 0.97
C LEU A 180 10.40 5.79 2.13
N GLN A 181 11.00 6.76 2.81
CA GLN A 181 11.79 6.53 4.01
C GLN A 181 11.58 7.67 5.00
N MET A 182 11.52 7.36 6.30
CA MET A 182 11.61 8.38 7.34
C MET A 182 13.00 9.05 7.31
N GLY A 183 13.01 10.37 7.18
CA GLY A 183 14.19 11.21 7.22
C GLY A 183 14.65 11.53 8.65
N PRO A 184 15.83 12.12 8.79
CA PRO A 184 16.38 12.50 10.09
C PRO A 184 15.81 13.84 10.62
N GLY A 185 15.21 14.66 9.77
CA GLY A 185 14.57 15.92 10.16
C GLY A 185 13.20 15.69 10.78
N GLN A 186 12.71 16.67 11.55
CA GLN A 186 11.40 16.61 12.20
C GLN A 186 10.73 17.99 12.12
N ARG A 187 9.44 18.03 11.81
CA ARG A 187 8.61 19.25 11.78
C ARG A 187 7.25 18.95 12.39
N HIS A 188 6.76 19.87 13.22
CA HIS A 188 5.49 19.72 13.93
C HIS A 188 5.34 18.36 14.63
N GLY A 189 6.43 17.85 15.19
CA GLY A 189 6.45 16.58 15.94
C GLY A 189 6.62 15.32 15.09
N TYR A 190 6.57 15.37 13.76
CA TYR A 190 6.75 14.20 12.88
C TYR A 190 8.02 14.29 12.02
N ALA A 191 8.64 13.14 11.79
CA ALA A 191 9.83 13.01 10.98
C ALA A 191 9.54 13.32 9.50
N ASP A 192 10.49 13.92 8.81
CA ASP A 192 10.37 14.19 7.38
C ASP A 192 10.17 12.88 6.59
N LEU A 193 9.49 12.94 5.44
CA LEU A 193 9.39 11.82 4.51
C LEU A 193 10.28 12.05 3.30
N ILE A 194 11.29 11.21 3.12
CA ILE A 194 12.17 11.23 1.95
C ILE A 194 11.57 10.33 0.88
N VAL A 195 11.20 10.93 -0.24
CA VAL A 195 10.66 10.26 -1.42
C VAL A 195 11.75 10.19 -2.48
N ARG A 196 12.23 8.99 -2.79
CA ARG A 196 13.18 8.77 -3.89
C ARG A 196 12.44 8.23 -5.09
N THR A 197 12.58 8.88 -6.23
CA THR A 197 11.97 8.47 -7.49
C THR A 197 13.04 7.89 -8.41
N ARG A 198 12.73 6.77 -9.04
CA ARG A 198 13.48 6.21 -10.16
C ARG A 198 12.53 6.02 -11.34
N GLU A 199 12.90 6.59 -12.48
CA GLU A 199 12.17 6.47 -13.73
C GLU A 199 13.09 5.85 -14.79
N ILE A 200 12.53 4.93 -15.57
CA ILE A 200 13.17 4.31 -16.73
C ILE A 200 12.22 4.48 -17.91
N LYS A 201 12.76 4.91 -19.05
CA LYS A 201 12.06 4.85 -20.33
C LYS A 201 12.63 3.69 -21.12
N THR A 202 11.79 2.97 -21.83
CA THR A 202 12.17 1.81 -22.64
C THR A 202 11.71 2.06 -24.07
N GLU A 203 12.63 1.84 -25.01
CA GLU A 203 12.33 1.84 -26.44
C GLU A 203 12.09 0.40 -26.87
N HIS A 204 10.96 0.15 -27.55
CA HIS A 204 10.61 -1.16 -28.08
C HIS A 204 10.74 -1.13 -29.59
N PHE A 205 11.25 -2.21 -30.18
CA PHE A 205 11.48 -2.31 -31.62
C PHE A 205 11.40 -3.76 -32.11
N LYS A 206 11.19 -3.91 -33.42
CA LYS A 206 11.12 -5.22 -34.07
C LYS A 206 12.53 -5.74 -34.41
N VAL A 207 12.79 -7.02 -34.14
CA VAL A 207 14.02 -7.73 -34.54
C VAL A 207 13.63 -9.05 -35.22
N GLY A 208 13.78 -9.12 -36.54
CA GLY A 208 13.29 -10.25 -37.33
C GLY A 208 11.78 -10.42 -37.17
N ASP A 209 11.35 -11.62 -36.77
CA ASP A 209 9.95 -11.93 -36.45
C ASP A 209 9.59 -11.70 -34.96
N GLY A 210 10.52 -11.20 -34.15
CA GLY A 210 10.35 -10.95 -32.72
C GLY A 210 10.34 -9.48 -32.32
N CYS A 211 10.08 -9.24 -31.03
CA CYS A 211 10.21 -7.94 -30.39
C CYS A 211 11.45 -7.94 -29.49
N ASP A 212 12.16 -6.82 -29.46
CA ASP A 212 13.23 -6.55 -28.50
C ASP A 212 13.04 -5.14 -27.90
N SER A 213 13.75 -4.85 -26.82
CA SER A 213 13.63 -3.58 -26.13
C SER A 213 14.96 -3.11 -25.53
N ARG A 214 15.07 -1.81 -25.34
CA ARG A 214 16.24 -1.19 -24.73
C ARG A 214 15.83 -0.13 -23.73
N ASP A 215 16.31 -0.29 -22.50
CA ASP A 215 16.20 0.73 -21.47
C ASP A 215 17.12 1.91 -21.76
N LEU A 216 16.57 3.11 -21.63
CA LEU A 216 17.34 4.35 -21.58
C LEU A 216 17.90 4.58 -20.16
N PRO A 217 18.95 5.42 -20.02
CA PRO A 217 19.50 5.73 -18.71
C PRO A 217 18.43 6.22 -17.73
N ALA A 218 18.42 5.63 -16.54
CA ALA A 218 17.44 5.95 -15.52
C ALA A 218 17.58 7.39 -15.01
N ARG A 219 16.44 8.05 -14.80
CA ARG A 219 16.35 9.36 -14.15
C ARG A 219 16.00 9.16 -12.69
N ASN A 220 16.81 9.69 -11.78
CA ASN A 220 16.56 9.61 -10.34
C ASN A 220 16.37 11.00 -9.76
N SER A 221 15.46 11.12 -8.81
CA SER A 221 15.27 12.36 -8.04
C SER A 221 14.95 12.04 -6.58
N THR A 222 15.13 13.01 -5.71
CA THR A 222 14.78 12.90 -4.29
C THR A 222 14.07 14.17 -3.88
N LEU A 223 12.95 14.01 -3.19
CA LEU A 223 12.19 15.09 -2.57
C LEU A 223 11.99 14.77 -1.10
N THR A 224 12.01 15.80 -0.25
CA THR A 224 11.64 15.68 1.15
C THR A 224 10.28 16.33 1.35
N LEU A 225 9.33 15.59 1.90
CA LEU A 225 8.04 16.12 2.34
C LEU A 225 8.13 16.43 3.83
N HIS A 226 7.69 17.62 4.20
CA HIS A 226 7.65 18.07 5.59
C HIS A 226 6.20 18.00 6.09
N TYR A 227 6.02 17.50 7.30
CA TYR A 227 4.71 17.54 7.96
C TYR A 227 4.34 19.00 8.27
N ASP A 228 3.15 19.44 7.88
CA ASP A 228 2.67 20.82 8.05
C ASP A 228 1.90 21.05 9.37
N GLY A 229 1.79 20.02 10.21
CA GLY A 229 0.98 20.01 11.42
C GLY A 229 -0.36 19.30 11.26
N VAL A 230 -0.79 19.04 10.03
CA VAL A 230 -2.01 18.30 9.68
C VAL A 230 -1.70 17.09 8.80
N ARG A 231 -0.87 17.28 7.77
CA ARG A 231 -0.51 16.25 6.76
C ARG A 231 0.86 16.53 6.12
N TYR A 232 1.31 15.62 5.27
CA TYR A 232 2.39 15.82 4.32
C TYR A 232 1.77 16.30 3.00
N PRO A 233 1.87 17.60 2.65
CA PRO A 233 1.39 18.10 1.38
C PRO A 233 2.18 17.45 0.24
N ILE A 234 1.47 16.97 -0.78
CA ILE A 234 2.05 16.34 -1.96
C ILE A 234 2.09 17.38 -3.10
N PRO A 235 3.28 17.78 -3.58
CA PRO A 235 3.39 18.64 -4.75
C PRO A 235 2.86 17.93 -6.00
N ASP A 236 2.41 18.70 -7.00
CA ASP A 236 1.77 18.13 -8.19
C ASP A 236 2.67 17.15 -8.95
N ALA A 237 3.98 17.36 -8.96
CA ALA A 237 4.96 16.44 -9.54
C ALA A 237 4.92 15.01 -8.97
N LEU A 238 4.28 14.81 -7.81
CA LEU A 238 4.15 13.52 -7.14
C LEU A 238 2.75 12.88 -7.27
N LYS A 239 1.76 13.57 -7.84
CA LYS A 239 0.37 13.07 -7.95
C LYS A 239 0.12 12.16 -9.17
N GLY A 240 1.14 11.90 -9.98
CA GLY A 240 1.00 11.20 -11.27
C GLY A 240 0.86 12.19 -12.42
N SER A 241 0.99 11.68 -13.65
CA SER A 241 0.67 12.44 -14.86
C SER A 241 -0.80 12.33 -15.25
#